data_AF-A0A849SII3-F1
#
_entry.id   AF-A0A849SII3-F1
#
_cell.length_a   1.000
_cell.length_b   1.000
_cell.length_c   1.000
_cell.angle_alpha   90.00
_cell.angle_beta   90.00
_cell.angle_gamma   90.00
#
_symmetry.space_group_name_H-M   'P 1'
#
loop_
_entity.id
_entity.type
_entity.pdbx_description
1 polymer ?
#
loop_
_entity_poly.entity_id
_entity_poly.type
_entity_poly.pdbx_seq_one_letter_code
_entity_poly.pdbx_strand_id
1 'polypeptide(L)'
;KYVASYTLLAATEDDVDYGLYTFALNQSGTGTPGDPASFSVQNLTFLYNDPATDEYDAQVIAARAKPPVIASTLNPSVDYGEFIAQDVFNRGLSDGQERPIRGTDPIDSIAVIVARPTRPGEMNDFSANEYEKRELLGFAPVQSDGSFHIRVPANTPISFATMDVNGRGFVVKRTHIAVRNGEVFDKCVGCHEDRHAGGPTPTNPNPIAALMPAHDLNIAPAQRQIINYETTIGPIVAAKCASCHTPTIPGVDSTAAGQLNLTSAPDTVRMNRIFPKGYVSLSGEMMMGSTRPAVTRPGFPRQSTLIDYVMGLGSQSGIGQHPSGPNALTAAERRKFNLWVLLGAQYK
;
A
#
# COMPACT_ATOMS: atom_id res chain seq x y z
N LYS A 1 5.96 6.43 41.50
CA LYS A 1 4.50 6.61 41.74
C LYS A 1 3.90 7.01 40.41
N TYR A 2 2.84 6.33 40.02
CA TYR A 2 2.16 6.52 38.73
C TYR A 2 0.76 7.05 38.99
N VAL A 3 0.21 7.79 38.03
CA VAL A 3 -1.18 8.23 38.02
C VAL A 3 -1.85 7.61 36.80
N ALA A 4 -3.05 7.07 36.98
CA ALA A 4 -3.86 6.55 35.89
C ALA A 4 -5.33 6.90 36.12
N SER A 5 -6.05 7.02 35.02
CA SER A 5 -7.52 7.01 35.00
C SER A 5 -7.99 5.57 35.05
N TYR A 6 -8.97 5.28 35.91
CA TYR A 6 -9.52 3.94 36.02
C TYR A 6 -11.03 4.01 36.23
N THR A 7 -11.74 3.06 35.64
CA THR A 7 -13.19 2.96 35.74
C THR A 7 -13.59 2.74 37.19
N LEU A 8 -14.49 3.59 37.69
CA LEU A 8 -15.12 3.38 38.99
C LEU A 8 -16.06 2.18 38.91
N LEU A 9 -16.23 1.45 40.01
CA LEU A 9 -17.25 0.42 40.09
C LEU A 9 -18.63 1.10 40.00
N ALA A 10 -19.20 1.11 38.80
CA ALA A 10 -20.53 1.63 38.53
C ALA A 10 -21.59 0.71 39.17
N ALA A 11 -22.70 1.31 39.64
CA ALA A 11 -23.82 0.55 40.15
C ALA A 11 -24.62 -0.17 39.03
N THR A 12 -24.51 0.31 37.78
CA THR A 12 -25.12 -0.27 36.58
C THR A 12 -24.20 -0.10 35.36
N GLU A 13 -24.41 -0.87 34.27
CA GLU A 13 -23.59 -0.81 33.04
C GLU A 13 -23.67 0.54 32.29
N ASP A 14 -24.69 1.37 32.59
CA ASP A 14 -24.96 2.63 31.89
C ASP A 14 -24.24 3.86 32.50
N ASP A 15 -23.62 3.72 33.68
CA ASP A 15 -22.96 4.81 34.42
C ASP A 15 -21.43 4.59 34.51
N VAL A 16 -20.74 4.57 33.38
CA VAL A 16 -19.27 4.47 33.35
C VAL A 16 -18.67 5.83 33.68
N ASP A 17 -18.07 5.95 34.86
CA ASP A 17 -17.35 7.15 35.34
C ASP A 17 -15.85 6.81 35.57
N TYR A 18 -14.96 7.76 35.26
CA TYR A 18 -13.51 7.59 35.34
C TYR A 18 -12.89 8.52 36.37
N GLY A 19 -12.45 7.96 37.50
CA GLY A 19 -11.69 8.70 38.51
C GLY A 19 -10.18 8.59 38.32
N LEU A 20 -9.44 9.57 38.86
CA LEU A 20 -7.99 9.54 38.94
C LEU A 20 -7.50 8.79 40.18
N TYR A 21 -6.50 7.94 39.97
CA TYR A 21 -5.85 7.18 41.03
C TYR A 21 -4.33 7.31 40.95
N THR A 22 -3.66 7.30 42.10
CA THR A 22 -2.22 7.07 42.20
C THR A 22 -1.94 5.67 42.71
N PHE A 23 -0.84 5.07 42.23
CA PHE A 23 -0.35 3.79 42.74
C PHE A 23 1.18 3.73 42.71
N ALA A 24 1.71 2.72 43.37
CA ALA A 24 3.08 2.26 43.24
C ALA A 24 3.11 0.94 42.45
N LEU A 25 4.17 0.72 41.68
CA LEU A 25 4.45 -0.59 41.10
C LEU A 25 5.61 -1.21 41.86
N ASN A 26 5.47 -2.48 42.22
CA ASN A 26 6.57 -3.29 42.67
C ASN A 26 6.91 -4.32 41.59
N GLN A 27 8.17 -4.35 41.18
CA GLN A 27 8.68 -5.30 40.19
C GLN A 27 9.40 -6.45 40.91
N SER A 28 9.05 -7.68 40.56
CA SER A 28 9.88 -8.86 40.80
C SER A 28 10.47 -9.34 39.47
N GLY A 29 11.64 -9.98 39.52
CA GLY A 29 12.39 -10.39 38.33
C GLY A 29 13.09 -9.22 37.62
N THR A 30 14.09 -9.54 36.81
CA THR A 30 14.98 -8.57 36.15
C THR A 30 14.46 -8.09 34.79
N GLY A 31 13.42 -8.71 34.23
CA GLY A 31 12.88 -8.34 32.92
C GLY A 31 13.65 -8.94 31.76
N THR A 32 14.49 -9.93 32.02
CA THR A 32 15.20 -10.68 30.97
C THR A 32 14.38 -11.89 30.53
N PRO A 33 14.62 -12.46 29.34
CA PRO A 33 13.91 -13.67 28.90
C PRO A 33 14.04 -14.87 29.87
N GLY A 34 15.15 -14.96 30.60
CA GLY A 34 15.39 -16.01 31.62
C GLY A 34 14.87 -15.69 33.02
N ASP A 35 14.48 -14.44 33.27
CA ASP A 35 13.89 -13.97 34.54
C ASP A 35 12.89 -12.83 34.24
N PRO A 36 11.70 -13.17 33.73
CA PRO A 36 10.71 -12.21 33.29
C PRO A 36 10.24 -11.30 34.43
N ALA A 37 10.10 -10.02 34.14
CA ALA A 37 9.59 -9.07 35.12
C ALA A 37 8.09 -9.31 35.36
N SER A 38 7.71 -9.42 36.63
CA SER A 38 6.32 -9.39 37.08
C SER A 38 6.09 -8.11 37.86
N PHE A 39 4.99 -7.41 37.57
CA PHE A 39 4.65 -6.15 38.23
C PHE A 39 3.38 -6.34 39.07
N SER A 40 3.41 -5.86 40.31
CA SER A 40 2.21 -5.77 41.16
C SER A 40 1.89 -4.31 41.45
N VAL A 41 0.61 -3.97 41.36
CA VAL A 41 0.07 -2.67 41.77
C VAL A 41 -0.06 -2.66 43.28
N GLN A 42 0.47 -1.62 43.91
CA GLN A 42 0.47 -1.42 45.35
C GLN A 42 -0.05 -0.02 45.66
N ASN A 43 -0.68 0.15 46.83
CA ASN A 43 -1.10 1.45 47.36
C ASN A 43 -1.98 2.26 46.38
N LEU A 44 -2.94 1.60 45.74
CA LEU A 44 -3.92 2.27 44.89
C LEU A 44 -4.73 3.26 45.74
N THR A 45 -4.65 4.53 45.41
CA THR A 45 -5.22 5.63 46.19
C THR A 45 -5.99 6.54 45.25
N PHE A 46 -7.25 6.82 45.59
CA PHE A 46 -8.08 7.79 44.88
C PHE A 46 -7.48 9.20 45.00
N LEU A 47 -7.47 9.95 43.89
CA LEU A 47 -7.00 11.32 43.84
C LEU A 47 -8.14 12.31 43.64
N TYR A 48 -8.96 12.08 42.61
CA TYR A 48 -9.96 13.04 42.17
C TYR A 48 -11.02 12.35 41.31
N ASN A 49 -12.26 12.80 41.44
CA ASN A 49 -13.36 12.54 40.51
C ASN A 49 -14.37 13.69 40.61
N ASP A 50 -14.73 14.29 39.47
CA ASP A 50 -15.91 15.12 39.31
C ASP A 50 -17.02 14.33 38.62
N PRO A 51 -18.14 14.01 39.30
CA PRO A 51 -19.23 13.23 38.71
C PRO A 51 -19.87 13.84 37.46
N ALA A 52 -19.55 15.09 37.10
CA ALA A 52 -20.01 15.73 35.88
C ALA A 52 -19.07 15.50 34.66
N THR A 53 -17.86 14.96 34.86
CA THR A 53 -16.86 14.82 33.81
C THR A 53 -15.98 13.58 33.98
N ASP A 54 -15.67 12.90 32.87
CA ASP A 54 -14.66 11.85 32.88
C ASP A 54 -13.24 12.43 33.04
N GLU A 55 -12.44 11.92 33.98
CA GLU A 55 -11.03 12.29 34.06
C GLU A 55 -10.10 11.34 33.31
N TYR A 56 -9.53 11.84 32.21
CA TYR A 56 -8.49 11.18 31.40
C TYR A 56 -7.22 12.03 31.27
N ASP A 57 -6.13 11.42 30.76
CA ASP A 57 -4.87 12.09 30.41
C ASP A 57 -4.15 12.89 31.53
N ALA A 58 -4.31 12.47 32.79
CA ALA A 58 -3.62 13.10 33.92
C ALA A 58 -2.09 13.20 33.70
N GLN A 59 -1.57 14.43 33.71
CA GLN A 59 -0.14 14.70 33.54
C GLN A 59 0.52 15.04 34.88
N VAL A 60 1.49 14.22 35.30
CA VAL A 60 2.28 14.49 36.49
C VAL A 60 3.26 15.64 36.24
N ILE A 61 3.16 16.71 37.04
CA ILE A 61 4.11 17.82 37.08
C ILE A 61 5.31 17.41 37.95
N ALA A 62 6.38 16.99 37.29
CA ALA A 62 7.63 16.61 37.92
C ALA A 62 8.82 16.90 36.98
N ALA A 63 10.02 17.04 37.55
CA ALA A 63 11.24 17.16 36.76
C ALA A 63 11.47 15.88 35.93
N ARG A 64 11.84 16.03 34.65
CA ARG A 64 12.15 14.92 33.73
C ARG A 64 13.51 15.16 33.08
N ALA A 65 14.27 14.09 32.86
CA ALA A 65 15.53 14.19 32.11
C ALA A 65 15.24 14.65 30.67
N LYS A 66 16.06 15.58 30.15
CA LYS A 66 15.95 16.03 28.77
C LYS A 66 16.32 14.86 27.84
N PRO A 67 15.48 14.50 26.84
CA PRO A 67 15.84 13.48 25.85
C PRO A 67 17.14 13.83 25.11
N PRO A 68 17.90 12.84 24.63
CA PRO A 68 19.08 13.09 23.80
C PRO A 68 18.69 13.83 22.52
N VAL A 69 19.53 14.79 22.11
CA VAL A 69 19.35 15.54 20.86
C VAL A 69 20.18 14.87 19.77
N ILE A 70 19.52 14.45 18.69
CA ILE A 70 20.17 13.92 17.48
C ILE A 70 20.38 15.09 16.51
N ALA A 71 21.60 15.28 16.02
CA ALA A 71 21.90 16.33 15.06
C ALA A 71 21.21 16.06 13.71
N SER A 72 20.65 17.12 13.11
CA SER A 72 20.03 17.04 11.79
C SER A 72 21.09 16.89 10.70
N THR A 73 20.87 15.97 9.77
CA THR A 73 21.67 15.80 8.54
C THR A 73 20.96 16.34 7.30
N LEU A 74 19.84 17.06 7.48
CA LEU A 74 19.05 17.59 6.37
C LEU A 74 19.82 18.64 5.57
N ASN A 75 19.77 18.53 4.24
CA ASN A 75 20.25 19.55 3.33
C ASN A 75 19.06 20.27 2.67
N PRO A 76 18.65 21.46 3.13
CA PRO A 76 17.48 22.16 2.59
C PRO A 76 17.70 22.75 1.18
N SER A 77 18.94 22.73 0.65
CA SER A 77 19.24 23.25 -0.69
C SER A 77 18.86 22.29 -1.82
N VAL A 78 18.51 21.04 -1.50
CA VAL A 78 18.05 20.04 -2.46
C VAL A 78 16.61 19.64 -2.17
N ASP A 79 15.88 19.19 -3.19
CA ASP A 79 14.48 18.77 -3.09
C ASP A 79 14.28 17.26 -3.27
N TYR A 80 15.38 16.50 -3.23
CA TYR A 80 15.40 15.04 -3.39
C TYR A 80 16.06 14.34 -2.20
N GLY A 81 15.86 13.03 -2.14
CA GLY A 81 16.69 12.11 -1.37
C GLY A 81 16.93 10.83 -2.18
N GLU A 82 17.71 9.91 -1.64
CA GLU A 82 18.16 8.70 -2.34
C GLU A 82 17.85 7.44 -1.52
N PHE A 83 17.48 6.37 -2.22
CA PHE A 83 17.27 5.03 -1.63
C PHE A 83 18.25 4.05 -2.27
N ILE A 84 18.95 3.29 -1.43
CA ILE A 84 19.80 2.17 -1.84
C ILE A 84 19.22 0.90 -1.24
N ALA A 85 18.86 -0.06 -2.09
CA ALA A 85 18.42 -1.38 -1.68
C ALA A 85 19.44 -2.45 -2.05
N GLN A 86 19.72 -3.34 -1.11
CA GLN A 86 20.78 -4.34 -1.23
C GLN A 86 20.38 -5.52 -2.10
N ASP A 87 19.19 -6.08 -1.91
CA ASP A 87 18.75 -7.27 -2.64
C ASP A 87 17.23 -7.40 -2.70
N VAL A 88 16.65 -7.33 -3.90
CA VAL A 88 15.21 -7.55 -4.13
C VAL A 88 14.74 -8.99 -3.91
N PHE A 89 15.66 -9.97 -3.93
CA PHE A 89 15.36 -11.38 -3.67
C PHE A 89 15.39 -11.72 -2.18
N ASN A 90 15.99 -10.86 -1.36
CA ASN A 90 15.97 -11.00 0.10
C ASN A 90 14.62 -10.50 0.64
N ARG A 91 13.64 -11.38 0.79
CA ARG A 91 12.28 -10.98 1.20
C ARG A 91 11.73 -11.77 2.38
N GLY A 92 10.83 -11.12 3.12
CA GLY A 92 10.04 -11.76 4.17
C GLY A 92 9.04 -12.77 3.64
N LEU A 93 8.57 -13.62 4.56
CA LEU A 93 7.81 -14.82 4.26
C LEU A 93 6.32 -14.72 4.61
N SER A 94 5.92 -13.67 5.33
CA SER A 94 4.65 -13.59 6.08
C SER A 94 3.59 -12.65 5.47
N ASP A 95 3.81 -12.12 4.27
CA ASP A 95 2.94 -11.10 3.68
C ASP A 95 1.96 -11.62 2.60
N GLY A 96 2.04 -12.92 2.27
CA GLY A 96 1.16 -13.59 1.32
C GLY A 96 1.47 -13.34 -0.16
N GLN A 97 2.59 -12.69 -0.49
CA GLN A 97 3.01 -12.45 -1.88
C GLN A 97 3.93 -13.57 -2.42
N GLU A 98 4.03 -13.65 -3.75
CA GLU A 98 4.91 -14.58 -4.46
C GLU A 98 6.39 -14.34 -4.11
N ARG A 99 7.21 -15.39 -4.12
CA ARG A 99 8.65 -15.29 -3.83
C ARG A 99 9.46 -15.44 -5.12
N PRO A 100 10.15 -14.38 -5.58
CA PRO A 100 11.03 -14.51 -6.73
C PRO A 100 12.25 -15.36 -6.36
N ILE A 101 12.61 -16.26 -7.27
CA ILE A 101 13.76 -17.16 -7.13
C ILE A 101 14.89 -16.62 -8.02
N ARG A 102 16.01 -16.27 -7.38
CA ARG A 102 17.21 -15.81 -8.09
C ARG A 102 17.65 -16.83 -9.14
N GLY A 103 17.91 -16.36 -10.36
CA GLY A 103 18.31 -17.20 -11.50
C GLY A 103 17.14 -17.84 -12.27
N THR A 104 15.94 -17.87 -11.69
CA THR A 104 14.72 -18.37 -12.35
C THR A 104 13.78 -17.23 -12.74
N ASP A 105 13.54 -16.31 -11.81
CA ASP A 105 12.66 -15.16 -11.98
C ASP A 105 13.50 -13.91 -12.28
N PRO A 106 13.51 -13.43 -13.54
CA PRO A 106 14.23 -12.21 -13.86
C PRO A 106 13.50 -11.00 -13.28
N ILE A 107 14.25 -10.20 -12.53
CA ILE A 107 13.84 -8.89 -12.03
C ILE A 107 14.93 -7.91 -12.45
N ASP A 108 14.68 -7.15 -13.50
CA ASP A 108 15.61 -6.16 -14.06
C ASP A 108 15.20 -4.72 -13.73
N SER A 109 14.04 -4.53 -13.11
CA SER A 109 13.48 -3.22 -12.84
C SER A 109 12.51 -3.21 -11.67
N ILE A 110 12.36 -2.02 -11.09
CA ILE A 110 11.29 -1.67 -10.16
C ILE A 110 10.42 -0.57 -10.76
N ALA A 111 9.12 -0.56 -10.44
CA ALA A 111 8.26 0.61 -10.56
C ALA A 111 8.29 1.39 -9.24
N VAL A 112 8.43 2.72 -9.33
CA VAL A 112 8.35 3.63 -8.18
C VAL A 112 7.01 4.36 -8.23
N ILE A 113 6.23 4.22 -7.17
CA ILE A 113 4.84 4.66 -7.10
C ILE A 113 4.73 5.76 -6.04
N VAL A 114 4.07 6.86 -6.35
CA VAL A 114 3.79 7.96 -5.42
C VAL A 114 2.36 7.81 -4.92
N ALA A 115 2.15 7.96 -3.61
CA ALA A 115 0.82 8.16 -3.05
C ALA A 115 0.43 9.63 -3.08
N ARG A 116 -0.77 9.91 -3.56
CA ARG A 116 -1.35 11.25 -3.64
C ARG A 116 -2.37 11.43 -2.53
N PRO A 117 -2.26 12.49 -1.71
CA PRO A 117 -3.28 12.80 -0.71
C PRO A 117 -4.66 12.99 -1.33
N THR A 118 -5.67 12.41 -0.70
CA THR A 118 -7.08 12.72 -0.95
C THR A 118 -7.38 14.12 -0.44
N ARG A 119 -7.94 14.98 -1.29
CA ARG A 119 -8.31 16.35 -0.95
C ARG A 119 -9.75 16.39 -0.41
N PRO A 120 -10.13 17.42 0.36
CA PRO A 120 -11.51 17.63 0.75
C PRO A 120 -12.45 17.58 -0.47
N GLY A 121 -13.54 16.83 -0.36
CA GLY A 121 -14.52 16.64 -1.43
C GLY A 121 -14.25 15.47 -2.38
N GLU A 122 -13.07 14.85 -2.36
CA GLU A 122 -12.75 13.76 -3.30
C GLU A 122 -13.14 12.36 -2.79
N MET A 123 -13.42 12.19 -1.49
CA MET A 123 -13.54 10.88 -0.82
C MET A 123 -14.39 9.83 -1.56
N ASN A 124 -15.48 10.26 -2.20
CA ASN A 124 -16.43 9.39 -2.87
C ASN A 124 -16.26 9.33 -4.40
N ASP A 125 -15.24 9.97 -4.94
CA ASP A 125 -15.13 10.26 -6.37
C ASP A 125 -13.88 9.67 -7.04
N PHE A 126 -12.88 9.21 -6.28
CA PHE A 126 -11.62 8.74 -6.88
C PHE A 126 -11.46 7.22 -6.98
N SER A 127 -12.16 6.43 -6.17
CA SER A 127 -12.06 4.96 -6.23
C SER A 127 -13.28 4.25 -5.63
N ALA A 128 -13.60 3.09 -6.20
CA ALA A 128 -14.56 2.14 -5.63
C ALA A 128 -13.90 1.14 -4.66
N ASN A 129 -12.56 1.09 -4.59
CA ASN A 129 -11.81 0.18 -3.72
C ASN A 129 -11.04 0.96 -2.61
N GLU A 130 -10.29 0.23 -1.79
CA GLU A 130 -9.59 0.75 -0.61
C GLU A 130 -8.15 1.23 -0.88
N TYR A 131 -7.74 1.37 -2.15
CA TYR A 131 -6.44 1.96 -2.47
C TYR A 131 -6.52 3.48 -2.49
N GLU A 132 -5.46 4.12 -2.00
CA GLU A 132 -5.22 5.54 -2.18
C GLU A 132 -4.96 5.89 -3.64
N LYS A 133 -5.10 7.17 -3.99
CA LYS A 133 -4.70 7.66 -5.32
C LYS A 133 -3.19 7.48 -5.50
N ARG A 134 -2.80 6.91 -6.64
CA ARG A 134 -1.41 6.62 -6.96
C ARG A 134 -1.00 7.20 -8.30
N GLU A 135 0.30 7.46 -8.42
CA GLU A 135 0.94 7.88 -9.65
C GLU A 135 2.19 7.06 -9.85
N LEU A 136 2.54 6.81 -11.11
CA LEU A 136 3.82 6.23 -11.44
C LEU A 136 4.85 7.35 -11.58
N LEU A 137 5.86 7.32 -10.71
CA LEU A 137 7.03 8.19 -10.80
C LEU A 137 7.94 7.75 -11.95
N GLY A 138 8.12 6.44 -12.11
CA GLY A 138 8.89 5.86 -13.19
C GLY A 138 9.34 4.44 -12.90
N PHE A 139 10.28 3.95 -13.69
CA PHE A 139 10.94 2.68 -13.48
C PHE A 139 12.42 2.91 -13.26
N ALA A 140 13.05 2.09 -12.42
CA ALA A 140 14.49 2.11 -12.21
C ALA A 140 15.09 0.72 -12.43
N PRO A 141 16.34 0.63 -12.93
CA PRO A 141 16.99 -0.66 -13.16
C PRO A 141 17.35 -1.34 -11.83
N VAL A 142 17.21 -2.66 -11.82
CA VAL A 142 17.78 -3.55 -10.80
C VAL A 142 19.05 -4.15 -11.38
N GLN A 143 20.14 -4.06 -10.64
CA GLN A 143 21.45 -4.59 -11.02
C GLN A 143 21.43 -6.13 -10.99
N SER A 144 22.43 -6.77 -11.60
CA SER A 144 22.50 -8.24 -11.69
C SER A 144 22.59 -8.94 -10.34
N ASP A 145 23.06 -8.26 -9.29
CA ASP A 145 23.09 -8.76 -7.91
C ASP A 145 21.76 -8.57 -7.17
N GLY A 146 20.75 -7.94 -7.79
CA GLY A 146 19.45 -7.67 -7.20
C GLY A 146 19.37 -6.32 -6.48
N SER A 147 20.43 -5.51 -6.50
CA SER A 147 20.45 -4.19 -5.86
C SER A 147 19.85 -3.09 -6.76
N PHE A 148 19.36 -2.00 -6.17
CA PHE A 148 18.97 -0.79 -6.92
C PHE A 148 19.31 0.49 -6.15
N HIS A 149 19.51 1.59 -6.88
CA HIS A 149 19.79 2.91 -6.32
C HIS A 149 18.97 3.95 -7.09
N ILE A 150 18.10 4.67 -6.38
CA ILE A 150 17.20 5.66 -6.96
C ILE A 150 17.28 7.00 -6.24
N ARG A 151 17.11 8.08 -6.99
CA ARG A 151 16.88 9.43 -6.47
C ARG A 151 15.43 9.79 -6.68
N VAL A 152 14.75 10.28 -5.64
CA VAL A 152 13.31 10.55 -5.66
C VAL A 152 13.02 11.90 -5.01
N PRO A 153 11.85 12.52 -5.28
CA PRO A 153 11.45 13.75 -4.62
C PRO A 153 11.40 13.56 -3.10
N ALA A 154 12.04 14.46 -2.36
CA ALA A 154 12.01 14.47 -0.90
C ALA A 154 10.58 14.74 -0.39
N ASN A 155 10.31 14.29 0.83
CA ASN A 155 9.03 14.49 1.52
C ASN A 155 7.82 13.96 0.73
N THR A 156 8.05 13.05 -0.21
CA THR A 156 7.03 12.45 -1.05
C THR A 156 6.83 10.99 -0.62
N PRO A 157 5.61 10.58 -0.24
CA PRO A 157 5.35 9.20 0.14
C PRO A 157 5.41 8.31 -1.09
N ILE A 158 6.36 7.38 -1.11
CA ILE A 158 6.56 6.45 -2.21
C ILE A 158 6.46 4.98 -1.77
N SER A 159 6.19 4.14 -2.75
CA SER A 159 6.27 2.69 -2.67
C SER A 159 6.97 2.11 -3.89
N PHE A 160 7.26 0.81 -3.86
CA PHE A 160 7.98 0.09 -4.90
C PHE A 160 7.21 -1.16 -5.32
N ALA A 161 7.35 -1.53 -6.58
CA ALA A 161 7.04 -2.88 -7.04
C ALA A 161 8.22 -3.41 -7.85
N THR A 162 8.72 -4.60 -7.54
CA THR A 162 9.60 -5.30 -8.49
C THR A 162 8.79 -5.71 -9.71
N MET A 163 9.41 -5.73 -10.89
CA MET A 163 8.73 -6.06 -12.14
C MET A 163 9.13 -7.46 -12.60
N ASP A 164 8.17 -8.23 -13.10
CA ASP A 164 8.45 -9.46 -13.84
C ASP A 164 8.84 -9.16 -15.29
N VAL A 165 9.26 -10.19 -16.03
CA VAL A 165 9.62 -10.10 -17.46
C VAL A 165 8.52 -9.58 -18.38
N ASN A 166 7.26 -9.61 -17.94
CA ASN A 166 6.12 -9.09 -18.69
C ASN A 166 5.76 -7.66 -18.24
N GLY A 167 6.52 -7.06 -17.33
CA GLY A 167 6.26 -5.75 -16.76
C GLY A 167 5.11 -5.72 -15.77
N ARG A 168 4.70 -6.86 -15.19
CA ARG A 168 3.71 -6.92 -14.10
C ARG A 168 4.41 -6.82 -12.76
N GLY A 169 3.80 -6.14 -11.78
CA GLY A 169 4.31 -6.10 -10.41
C GLY A 169 4.41 -7.51 -9.83
N PHE A 170 5.63 -7.93 -9.48
CA PHE A 170 5.96 -9.22 -8.89
C PHE A 170 5.79 -9.16 -7.37
N VAL A 171 6.58 -8.34 -6.69
CA VAL A 171 6.45 -8.06 -5.27
C VAL A 171 6.15 -6.59 -5.10
N VAL A 172 5.02 -6.29 -4.48
CA VAL A 172 4.49 -4.93 -4.34
C VAL A 172 4.54 -4.52 -2.88
N LYS A 173 5.29 -3.48 -2.58
CA LYS A 173 5.34 -2.89 -1.24
C LYS A 173 4.01 -2.15 -0.98
N ARG A 174 3.37 -2.46 0.15
CA ARG A 174 2.06 -1.91 0.53
C ARG A 174 2.12 -0.75 1.53
N THR A 175 3.32 -0.33 1.91
CA THR A 175 3.56 0.78 2.83
C THR A 175 4.21 1.94 2.11
N HIS A 176 4.08 3.13 2.67
CA HIS A 176 4.78 4.31 2.18
C HIS A 176 6.07 4.53 2.97
N ILE A 177 7.11 4.94 2.26
CA ILE A 177 8.32 5.50 2.86
C ILE A 177 8.63 6.82 2.16
N ALA A 178 9.37 7.69 2.83
CA ALA A 178 9.83 8.94 2.26
C ALA A 178 11.23 9.21 2.77
N VAL A 179 12.03 9.85 1.94
CA VAL A 179 13.32 10.45 2.31
C VAL A 179 13.13 11.94 2.54
N ARG A 180 13.95 12.49 3.41
CA ARG A 180 14.07 13.94 3.62
C ARG A 180 15.08 14.54 2.63
N ASN A 181 15.13 15.85 2.58
CA ASN A 181 16.01 16.61 1.68
C ASN A 181 17.49 16.25 1.95
N GLY A 182 18.15 15.68 0.94
CA GLY A 182 19.54 15.22 0.98
C GLY A 182 19.79 13.94 1.75
N GLU A 183 18.74 13.26 2.22
CA GLU A 183 18.87 11.97 2.92
C GLU A 183 19.27 10.86 1.94
N VAL A 184 20.23 10.03 2.34
CA VAL A 184 20.54 8.75 1.69
C VAL A 184 20.09 7.64 2.62
N PHE A 185 19.07 6.89 2.21
CA PHE A 185 18.51 5.78 2.96
C PHE A 185 19.05 4.44 2.42
N ASP A 186 19.99 3.85 3.15
CA ASP A 186 20.70 2.61 2.79
C ASP A 186 20.27 1.38 3.62
N LYS A 187 19.20 1.53 4.41
CA LYS A 187 18.70 0.48 5.32
C LYS A 187 17.70 -0.47 4.68
N CYS A 188 17.55 -0.45 3.36
CA CYS A 188 16.78 -1.43 2.60
C CYS A 188 17.62 -2.68 2.34
N VAL A 189 17.76 -3.54 3.34
CA VAL A 189 18.50 -4.82 3.22
C VAL A 189 17.77 -5.82 2.33
N GLY A 190 16.44 -5.73 2.27
CA GLY A 190 15.59 -6.62 1.50
C GLY A 190 14.26 -5.99 1.07
N CYS A 191 13.43 -6.77 0.39
CA CYS A 191 12.07 -6.43 0.04
C CYS A 191 11.10 -7.00 1.10
N HIS A 192 10.86 -6.24 2.18
CA HIS A 192 9.94 -6.62 3.27
C HIS A 192 10.48 -7.76 4.18
N GLU A 193 11.79 -7.73 4.43
CA GLU A 193 12.55 -8.54 5.36
C GLU A 193 12.10 -8.39 6.84
N ASP A 194 12.31 -9.43 7.65
CA ASP A 194 12.02 -9.38 9.10
C ASP A 194 12.98 -8.42 9.80
N ARG A 195 12.42 -7.57 10.68
CA ARG A 195 13.14 -6.50 11.39
C ARG A 195 13.38 -6.82 12.88
N HIS A 196 13.07 -8.02 13.35
CA HIS A 196 13.29 -8.39 14.75
C HIS A 196 14.77 -8.55 15.15
N ALA A 197 15.02 -8.50 16.47
CA ALA A 197 16.33 -8.37 17.10
C ALA A 197 17.36 -9.38 16.58
N GLY A 198 18.44 -8.86 15.99
CA GLY A 198 19.45 -9.60 15.22
C GLY A 198 19.69 -8.98 13.84
N GLY A 199 18.69 -8.24 13.32
CA GLY A 199 18.74 -7.64 11.99
C GLY A 199 18.62 -8.70 10.88
N PRO A 200 18.18 -8.31 9.67
CA PRO A 200 18.18 -9.23 8.54
C PRO A 200 19.63 -9.56 8.18
N THR A 201 19.98 -10.85 8.04
CA THR A 201 21.28 -11.25 7.49
C THR A 201 21.39 -10.66 6.08
N PRO A 202 22.33 -9.73 5.81
CA PRO A 202 22.51 -9.20 4.47
C PRO A 202 22.93 -10.33 3.54
N THR A 203 22.12 -10.60 2.51
CA THR A 203 22.50 -11.53 1.43
C THR A 203 23.43 -10.86 0.42
N ASN A 204 23.48 -9.52 0.43
CA ASN A 204 24.31 -8.71 -0.45
C ASN A 204 24.87 -7.46 0.27
N PRO A 205 25.86 -7.62 1.17
CA PRO A 205 26.40 -6.50 1.96
C PRO A 205 27.19 -5.48 1.12
N ASN A 206 27.56 -5.81 -0.12
CA ASN A 206 28.31 -4.94 -1.03
C ASN A 206 27.54 -4.76 -2.35
N PRO A 207 26.37 -4.09 -2.33
CA PRO A 207 25.52 -3.99 -3.51
C PRO A 207 26.18 -3.17 -4.61
N ILE A 208 26.14 -3.66 -5.85
CA ILE A 208 26.63 -2.97 -7.05
C ILE A 208 26.00 -1.57 -7.15
N ALA A 209 24.71 -1.44 -6.84
CA ALA A 209 24.00 -0.18 -6.95
C ALA A 209 24.56 0.92 -6.02
N ALA A 210 25.21 0.58 -4.90
CA ALA A 210 25.86 1.57 -4.03
C ALA A 210 27.12 2.19 -4.64
N LEU A 211 27.71 1.54 -5.65
CA LEU A 211 28.87 2.04 -6.39
C LEU A 211 28.46 2.83 -7.65
N MET A 212 27.16 2.88 -7.95
CA MET A 212 26.61 3.47 -9.16
C MET A 212 25.88 4.78 -8.84
N PRO A 213 25.82 5.75 -9.78
CA PRO A 213 24.95 6.91 -9.64
C PRO A 213 23.49 6.48 -9.47
N ALA A 214 22.76 7.20 -8.62
CA ALA A 214 21.33 7.00 -8.44
C ALA A 214 20.59 7.19 -9.77
N HIS A 215 19.64 6.29 -10.08
CA HIS A 215 18.72 6.50 -11.19
C HIS A 215 17.78 7.66 -10.84
N ASP A 216 17.81 8.71 -11.66
CA ASP A 216 17.10 9.95 -11.35
C ASP A 216 15.61 9.88 -11.67
N LEU A 217 14.81 9.81 -10.61
CA LEU A 217 13.35 9.90 -10.62
C LEU A 217 12.86 11.16 -9.90
N ASN A 218 13.73 12.14 -9.63
CA ASN A 218 13.33 13.43 -9.09
C ASN A 218 12.68 14.30 -10.17
N ILE A 219 11.49 13.88 -10.61
CA ILE A 219 10.72 14.55 -11.65
C ILE A 219 9.60 15.39 -11.05
N ALA A 220 9.25 16.47 -11.77
CA ALA A 220 8.19 17.37 -11.37
C ALA A 220 6.83 16.63 -11.36
N PRO A 221 5.87 17.04 -10.49
CA PRO A 221 4.54 16.42 -10.43
C PRO A 221 3.83 16.31 -11.79
N ALA A 222 4.02 17.30 -12.68
CA ALA A 222 3.41 17.30 -14.02
C ALA A 222 3.95 16.21 -14.97
N GLN A 223 5.13 15.64 -14.67
CA GLN A 223 5.75 14.58 -15.47
C GLN A 223 5.37 13.17 -14.97
N ARG A 224 4.72 13.07 -13.80
CA ARG A 224 4.28 11.80 -13.23
C ARG A 224 3.09 11.26 -14.00
N GLN A 225 3.03 9.94 -14.15
CA GLN A 225 1.97 9.31 -14.92
C GLN A 225 0.79 8.94 -14.01
N ILE A 226 -0.38 9.47 -14.33
CA ILE A 226 -1.65 9.04 -13.77
C ILE A 226 -2.30 8.11 -14.79
N ILE A 227 -2.70 6.92 -14.34
CA ILE A 227 -3.47 5.99 -15.15
C ILE A 227 -4.73 5.70 -14.37
N ASN A 228 -5.86 6.21 -14.86
CA ASN A 228 -7.14 6.11 -14.19
C ASN A 228 -8.21 5.56 -15.14
N TYR A 229 -9.34 5.16 -14.58
CA TYR A 229 -10.42 4.62 -15.39
C TYR A 229 -11.05 5.70 -16.26
N GLU A 230 -11.43 6.84 -15.69
CA GLU A 230 -12.23 7.87 -16.37
C GLU A 230 -11.63 8.32 -17.71
N THR A 231 -10.33 8.62 -17.73
CA THR A 231 -9.68 9.24 -18.89
C THR A 231 -8.80 8.27 -19.70
N THR A 232 -8.36 7.16 -19.10
CA THR A 232 -7.42 6.24 -19.76
C THR A 232 -8.01 4.89 -20.10
N ILE A 233 -8.61 4.17 -19.13
CA ILE A 233 -9.09 2.80 -19.35
C ILE A 233 -10.51 2.79 -19.93
N GLY A 234 -11.40 3.65 -19.43
CA GLY A 234 -12.81 3.75 -19.83
C GLY A 234 -13.01 3.94 -21.33
N PRO A 235 -12.27 4.84 -22.02
CA PRO A 235 -12.36 4.96 -23.47
C PRO A 235 -11.97 3.68 -24.22
N ILE A 236 -10.97 2.93 -23.73
CA ILE A 236 -10.57 1.65 -24.33
C ILE A 236 -11.68 0.60 -24.12
N VAL A 237 -12.23 0.53 -22.90
CA VAL A 237 -13.33 -0.37 -22.55
C VAL A 237 -14.56 -0.10 -23.42
N ALA A 238 -14.93 1.17 -23.60
CA ALA A 238 -16.07 1.57 -24.43
C ALA A 238 -15.87 1.15 -25.90
N ALA A 239 -14.66 1.32 -26.44
CA ALA A 239 -14.36 1.02 -27.83
C ALA A 239 -14.22 -0.48 -28.12
N LYS A 240 -13.64 -1.25 -27.20
CA LYS A 240 -13.14 -2.61 -27.50
C LYS A 240 -13.76 -3.73 -26.67
N CYS A 241 -14.47 -3.41 -25.58
CA CYS A 241 -15.03 -4.42 -24.68
C CYS A 241 -16.55 -4.33 -24.56
N ALA A 242 -17.10 -3.11 -24.55
CA ALA A 242 -18.51 -2.88 -24.21
C ALA A 242 -19.50 -3.54 -25.18
N SER A 243 -19.16 -3.73 -26.45
CA SER A 243 -20.06 -4.37 -27.44
C SER A 243 -20.35 -5.85 -27.16
N CYS A 244 -19.48 -6.54 -26.42
CA CYS A 244 -19.66 -7.95 -26.04
C CYS A 244 -20.00 -8.13 -24.55
N HIS A 245 -19.61 -7.19 -23.69
CA HIS A 245 -19.86 -7.22 -22.25
C HIS A 245 -21.03 -6.32 -21.84
N THR A 246 -22.19 -6.53 -22.47
CA THR A 246 -23.46 -5.92 -22.06
C THR A 246 -24.42 -6.95 -21.49
N PRO A 247 -25.40 -6.54 -20.66
CA PRO A 247 -26.51 -7.42 -20.29
C PRO A 247 -27.26 -7.89 -21.55
N THR A 248 -27.67 -9.16 -21.56
CA THR A 248 -28.58 -9.67 -22.61
C THR A 248 -30.02 -9.25 -22.38
N ILE A 249 -30.38 -8.94 -21.12
CA ILE A 249 -31.70 -8.41 -20.74
C ILE A 249 -31.49 -7.10 -19.97
N PRO A 250 -32.07 -5.97 -20.42
CA PRO A 250 -32.01 -4.71 -19.68
C PRO A 250 -32.60 -4.85 -18.27
N GLY A 251 -31.86 -4.48 -17.23
CA GLY A 251 -32.33 -4.52 -15.84
C GLY A 251 -32.19 -5.87 -15.12
N VAL A 252 -31.79 -6.93 -15.83
CA VAL A 252 -31.43 -8.22 -15.24
C VAL A 252 -29.94 -8.44 -15.45
N ASP A 253 -29.23 -8.86 -14.42
CA ASP A 253 -27.79 -9.10 -14.51
C ASP A 253 -27.45 -10.44 -15.18
N SER A 254 -28.14 -10.73 -16.29
CA SER A 254 -27.83 -11.83 -17.21
C SER A 254 -26.75 -11.35 -18.18
N THR A 255 -25.50 -11.26 -17.72
CA THR A 255 -24.35 -10.87 -18.54
C THR A 255 -23.78 -12.09 -19.24
N ALA A 256 -23.73 -12.08 -20.58
CA ALA A 256 -23.39 -13.27 -21.38
C ALA A 256 -21.89 -13.62 -21.39
N ALA A 257 -20.97 -12.66 -21.20
CA ALA A 257 -19.52 -12.91 -21.24
C ALA A 257 -18.85 -12.51 -19.91
N GLY A 258 -18.32 -13.50 -19.19
CA GLY A 258 -17.51 -13.31 -17.99
C GLY A 258 -18.26 -12.70 -16.79
N GLN A 259 -19.59 -12.60 -16.84
CA GLN A 259 -20.43 -11.92 -15.84
C GLN A 259 -20.07 -10.43 -15.63
N LEU A 260 -19.53 -9.77 -16.66
CA LEU A 260 -19.12 -8.36 -16.62
C LEU A 260 -20.13 -7.47 -17.33
N ASN A 261 -20.53 -6.37 -16.69
CA ASN A 261 -21.30 -5.29 -17.30
C ASN A 261 -20.40 -4.09 -17.54
N LEU A 262 -19.91 -3.94 -18.77
CA LEU A 262 -18.96 -2.89 -19.16
C LEU A 262 -19.63 -1.66 -19.78
N THR A 263 -20.91 -1.44 -19.48
CA THR A 263 -21.64 -0.24 -19.91
C THR A 263 -21.26 1.00 -19.09
N SER A 264 -21.60 2.17 -19.60
CA SER A 264 -21.46 3.46 -18.91
C SER A 264 -22.61 3.77 -17.95
N ALA A 265 -23.56 2.85 -17.76
CA ALA A 265 -24.67 3.04 -16.82
C ALA A 265 -24.13 3.23 -15.40
N PRO A 266 -24.71 4.12 -14.57
CA PRO A 266 -24.27 4.31 -13.20
C PRO A 266 -24.58 3.08 -12.34
N ASP A 267 -23.73 2.85 -11.35
CA ASP A 267 -23.92 1.88 -10.28
C ASP A 267 -23.53 2.50 -8.93
N THR A 268 -24.24 2.10 -7.87
CA THR A 268 -23.99 2.58 -6.52
C THR A 268 -23.25 1.50 -5.75
N VAL A 269 -22.06 1.84 -5.23
CA VAL A 269 -21.23 0.92 -4.43
C VAL A 269 -21.25 1.29 -2.94
N ARG A 270 -20.43 0.63 -2.13
CA ARG A 270 -20.30 0.90 -0.69
C ARG A 270 -20.15 2.40 -0.42
N MET A 271 -20.69 2.85 0.72
CA MET A 271 -20.68 4.26 1.12
C MET A 271 -21.40 5.21 0.15
N ASN A 272 -22.39 4.71 -0.61
CA ASN A 272 -23.19 5.48 -1.58
C ASN A 272 -22.35 6.19 -2.66
N ARG A 273 -21.19 5.63 -3.01
CA ARG A 273 -20.37 6.14 -4.13
C ARG A 273 -20.99 5.70 -5.45
N ILE A 274 -20.95 6.55 -6.47
CA ILE A 274 -21.57 6.28 -7.77
C ILE A 274 -20.51 6.28 -8.86
N PHE A 275 -20.40 5.18 -9.60
CA PHE A 275 -19.46 5.02 -10.71
C PHE A 275 -20.09 4.30 -11.89
N PRO A 276 -19.52 4.37 -13.11
CA PRO A 276 -19.98 3.55 -14.22
C PRO A 276 -19.84 2.05 -13.93
N LYS A 277 -20.82 1.24 -14.35
CA LYS A 277 -20.82 -0.23 -14.19
C LYS A 277 -19.55 -0.89 -14.74
N GLY A 278 -19.01 -0.38 -15.85
CA GLY A 278 -17.74 -0.88 -16.38
C GLY A 278 -16.54 -0.66 -15.47
N TYR A 279 -16.52 0.45 -14.72
CA TYR A 279 -15.49 0.64 -13.69
C TYR A 279 -15.71 -0.34 -12.54
N VAL A 280 -16.92 -0.40 -11.99
CA VAL A 280 -17.25 -1.28 -10.85
C VAL A 280 -16.95 -2.75 -11.17
N SER A 281 -17.27 -3.19 -12.39
CA SER A 281 -17.00 -4.56 -12.84
C SER A 281 -15.51 -4.90 -12.94
N LEU A 282 -14.64 -3.90 -13.15
CA LEU A 282 -13.20 -4.11 -13.39
C LEU A 282 -12.31 -3.64 -12.23
N SER A 283 -12.81 -2.82 -11.30
CA SER A 283 -12.00 -2.14 -10.28
C SER A 283 -11.60 -3.03 -9.10
N GLY A 284 -12.12 -4.26 -9.06
CA GLY A 284 -11.93 -5.18 -7.95
C GLY A 284 -12.80 -4.87 -6.73
N GLU A 285 -13.81 -4.02 -6.86
CA GLU A 285 -14.75 -3.74 -5.78
C GLU A 285 -15.57 -4.98 -5.42
N MET A 286 -15.61 -5.31 -4.13
CA MET A 286 -16.45 -6.38 -3.60
C MET A 286 -17.69 -5.76 -2.94
N MET A 287 -18.73 -5.60 -3.76
CA MET A 287 -20.08 -5.28 -3.29
C MET A 287 -20.48 -6.26 -2.17
N MET A 288 -20.96 -5.75 -1.03
CA MET A 288 -21.48 -6.60 0.05
C MET A 288 -22.55 -7.55 -0.51
N GLY A 289 -22.34 -8.86 -0.35
CA GLY A 289 -23.28 -9.89 -0.83
C GLY A 289 -23.16 -10.27 -2.32
N SER A 290 -22.22 -9.69 -3.07
CA SER A 290 -21.95 -10.14 -4.44
C SER A 290 -21.20 -11.47 -4.45
N THR A 291 -21.71 -12.44 -5.20
CA THR A 291 -21.06 -13.73 -5.48
C THR A 291 -20.10 -13.66 -6.68
N ARG A 292 -19.92 -12.48 -7.27
CA ARG A 292 -19.07 -12.29 -8.46
C ARG A 292 -17.60 -12.33 -8.06
N PRO A 293 -16.78 -13.18 -8.69
CA PRO A 293 -15.34 -13.13 -8.49
C PRO A 293 -14.80 -11.81 -9.06
N ALA A 294 -14.08 -11.06 -8.23
CA ALA A 294 -13.36 -9.87 -8.68
C ALA A 294 -12.32 -10.27 -9.74
N VAL A 295 -12.36 -9.63 -10.91
CA VAL A 295 -11.38 -9.89 -12.00
C VAL A 295 -10.06 -9.15 -11.81
N THR A 296 -10.06 -8.15 -10.93
CA THR A 296 -8.89 -7.37 -10.57
C THR A 296 -8.64 -7.51 -9.09
N ARG A 297 -7.39 -7.78 -8.72
CA ARG A 297 -6.87 -7.58 -7.37
C ARG A 297 -6.06 -6.29 -7.38
N PRO A 298 -6.62 -5.16 -6.93
CA PRO A 298 -5.96 -3.86 -7.06
C PRO A 298 -4.57 -3.89 -6.39
N GLY A 299 -3.58 -3.29 -7.05
CA GLY A 299 -2.17 -3.34 -6.69
C GLY A 299 -1.41 -4.59 -7.16
N PHE A 300 -2.10 -5.66 -7.59
CA PHE A 300 -1.49 -6.98 -7.86
C PHE A 300 -1.83 -7.50 -9.26
N PRO A 301 -1.20 -6.97 -10.32
CA PRO A 301 -1.51 -7.38 -11.70
C PRO A 301 -1.26 -8.87 -11.98
N ARG A 302 -0.25 -9.50 -11.36
CA ARG A 302 -0.01 -10.95 -11.50
C ARG A 302 -1.09 -11.83 -10.88
N GLN A 303 -1.91 -11.26 -9.99
CA GLN A 303 -2.99 -11.95 -9.28
C GLN A 303 -4.37 -11.49 -9.78
N SER A 304 -4.41 -10.86 -10.96
CA SER A 304 -5.62 -10.30 -11.54
C SER A 304 -5.96 -11.03 -12.83
N THR A 305 -7.08 -11.75 -12.83
CA THR A 305 -7.59 -12.46 -14.01
C THR A 305 -7.78 -11.51 -15.20
N LEU A 306 -8.15 -10.25 -14.98
CA LEU A 306 -8.22 -9.24 -16.04
C LEU A 306 -6.88 -9.13 -16.80
N ILE A 307 -5.76 -9.13 -16.09
CA ILE A 307 -4.43 -8.99 -16.69
C ILE A 307 -4.02 -10.27 -17.40
N ASP A 308 -4.38 -11.44 -16.87
CA ASP A 308 -4.21 -12.71 -17.58
C ASP A 308 -4.89 -12.68 -18.95
N TYR A 309 -6.16 -12.23 -19.01
CA TYR A 309 -6.91 -12.11 -20.26
C TYR A 309 -6.34 -11.05 -21.20
N VAL A 310 -6.09 -9.85 -20.71
CA VAL A 310 -5.57 -8.75 -21.53
C VAL A 310 -4.19 -9.06 -22.10
N MET A 311 -3.33 -9.77 -21.35
CA MET A 311 -1.96 -10.06 -21.76
C MET A 311 -1.75 -11.46 -22.36
N GLY A 312 -2.70 -12.37 -22.20
CA GLY A 312 -2.57 -13.77 -22.61
C GLY A 312 -1.60 -14.55 -21.71
N LEU A 313 -1.64 -14.26 -20.41
CA LEU A 313 -0.75 -14.82 -19.39
C LEU A 313 -1.55 -15.62 -18.35
N GLY A 314 -0.87 -16.30 -17.45
CA GLY A 314 -1.49 -17.03 -16.34
C GLY A 314 -2.56 -18.01 -16.84
N SER A 315 -3.81 -17.81 -16.42
CA SER A 315 -4.97 -18.61 -16.86
C SER A 315 -5.25 -18.59 -18.37
N GLN A 316 -4.65 -17.66 -19.13
CA GLN A 316 -4.76 -17.58 -20.59
C GLN A 316 -3.46 -17.95 -21.32
N SER A 317 -2.46 -18.46 -20.61
CA SER A 317 -1.22 -18.95 -21.22
C SER A 317 -1.53 -20.09 -22.20
N GLY A 318 -1.07 -19.94 -23.45
CA GLY A 318 -1.33 -20.89 -24.54
C GLY A 318 -2.71 -20.75 -25.21
N ILE A 319 -3.63 -19.95 -24.66
CA ILE A 319 -4.93 -19.63 -25.27
C ILE A 319 -4.84 -18.35 -26.11
N GLY A 320 -4.19 -17.32 -25.56
CA GLY A 320 -3.96 -16.05 -26.24
C GLY A 320 -4.59 -14.86 -25.53
N GLN A 321 -4.54 -13.71 -26.20
CA GLN A 321 -5.01 -12.43 -25.67
C GLN A 321 -6.49 -12.20 -25.95
N HIS A 322 -7.17 -11.56 -24.99
CA HIS A 322 -8.55 -11.12 -25.11
C HIS A 322 -8.67 -9.60 -24.86
N PRO A 323 -9.48 -8.87 -25.64
CA PRO A 323 -10.13 -9.30 -26.89
C PRO A 323 -9.13 -9.57 -28.03
N SER A 324 -9.55 -10.37 -29.01
CA SER A 324 -8.82 -10.65 -30.25
C SER A 324 -9.51 -10.02 -31.47
N GLY A 325 -8.90 -10.14 -32.65
CA GLY A 325 -9.50 -9.67 -33.91
C GLY A 325 -9.58 -8.14 -34.01
N PRO A 326 -10.64 -7.57 -34.60
CA PRO A 326 -10.77 -6.12 -34.79
C PRO A 326 -10.74 -5.30 -33.49
N ASN A 327 -11.15 -5.91 -32.37
CA ASN A 327 -11.14 -5.28 -31.06
C ASN A 327 -9.83 -5.53 -30.28
N ALA A 328 -8.82 -6.15 -30.89
CA ALA A 328 -7.58 -6.49 -30.20
C ALA A 328 -6.93 -5.25 -29.55
N LEU A 329 -6.42 -5.47 -28.34
CA LEU A 329 -5.65 -4.44 -27.65
C LEU A 329 -4.27 -4.31 -28.31
N THR A 330 -3.79 -3.08 -28.40
CA THR A 330 -2.40 -2.79 -28.74
C THR A 330 -1.50 -3.09 -27.54
N ALA A 331 -0.19 -3.23 -27.77
CA ALA A 331 0.76 -3.39 -26.67
C ALA A 331 0.70 -2.23 -25.65
N ALA A 332 0.48 -1.01 -26.13
CA ALA A 332 0.34 0.16 -25.29
C ALA A 332 -0.93 0.12 -24.42
N GLU A 333 -2.06 -0.31 -24.97
CA GLU A 333 -3.30 -0.47 -24.21
C GLU A 333 -3.18 -1.58 -23.15
N ARG A 334 -2.59 -2.73 -23.51
CA ARG A 334 -2.30 -3.80 -22.52
C ARG A 334 -1.45 -3.29 -21.36
N ARG A 335 -0.41 -2.52 -21.68
CA ARG A 335 0.46 -1.91 -20.68
C ARG A 335 -0.30 -0.94 -19.77
N LYS A 336 -1.24 -0.15 -20.31
CA LYS A 336 -2.11 0.73 -19.52
C LYS A 336 -2.97 -0.06 -18.53
N PHE A 337 -3.61 -1.15 -18.95
CA PHE A 337 -4.39 -2.00 -18.02
C PHE A 337 -3.51 -2.56 -16.90
N ASN A 338 -2.35 -3.12 -17.25
CA ASN A 338 -1.42 -3.67 -16.26
C ASN A 338 -0.97 -2.62 -15.23
N LEU A 339 -0.58 -1.42 -15.69
CA LEU A 339 -0.16 -0.36 -14.79
C LEU A 339 -1.33 0.27 -14.01
N TRP A 340 -2.52 0.37 -14.60
CA TRP A 340 -3.72 0.80 -13.89
C TRP A 340 -4.02 -0.11 -12.70
N VAL A 341 -3.93 -1.44 -12.89
CA VAL A 341 -4.08 -2.40 -11.80
C VAL A 341 -2.96 -2.25 -10.77
N LEU A 342 -1.70 -2.11 -11.20
CA LEU A 342 -0.56 -1.88 -10.29
C LEU A 342 -0.75 -0.61 -9.42
N LEU A 343 -1.33 0.44 -10.00
CA LEU A 343 -1.64 1.70 -9.32
C LEU A 343 -2.94 1.64 -8.50
N GLY A 344 -3.52 0.45 -8.27
CA GLY A 344 -4.68 0.31 -7.39
C GLY A 344 -6.03 0.45 -8.09
N ALA A 345 -6.08 0.40 -9.42
CA ALA A 345 -7.32 0.40 -10.20
C ALA A 345 -8.27 1.58 -9.86
N GLN A 346 -7.70 2.78 -9.71
CA GLN A 346 -8.43 3.99 -9.36
C GLN A 346 -9.35 4.49 -10.48
N TYR A 347 -10.44 5.19 -10.12
CA TYR A 347 -11.35 5.82 -11.08
C TYR A 347 -10.77 7.13 -11.63
N LYS A 348 -10.21 7.98 -10.75
CA LYS A 348 -9.62 9.29 -11.07
C LYS A 348 -8.16 9.39 -10.68
#